data_AF-A0A4W6E706-F1
#
_entry.id   AF-A0A4W6E706-F1
#
_cell.length_a   1.000
_cell.length_b   1.000
_cell.length_c   1.000
_cell.angle_alpha   90.00
_cell.angle_beta   90.00
_cell.angle_gamma   90.00
#
_symmetry.space_group_name_H-M   'P 1'
#
loop_
_entity.id
_entity.type
_entity.pdbx_description
1 polymer ?
#
loop_
_entity_poly.entity_id
_entity_poly.type
_entity_poly.pdbx_seq_one_letter_code
_entity_poly.pdbx_strand_id
1 'polypeptide(L)'
;MSALTMSSRLSSDLEKDEEEEEEEEEGESVNPTEVKMSQIVMPCHSNHRQELSVGQLLKWIDSTACLSAERHAGSPCVTASMDDIHFEHTISVGQVVNIKAKVNRAFNTSMEVGIQVSCEDLFSDRHWRVCHAYATFVTQRTNTGKKVILKPIVPQTQKEQVEYSVAAERRRVRMVHDDIIKDLLSHGSVQQADNSAVGNAVAAERTKVESVELVLPPHANHQVNTFGGQIMAWMVNVATIAASRLCQAHPTLRTIDMFTFRGPSQIGDRLLLRAIVNNAFKNSMEVGVRAEAYQEEGPNRHINSAFMTFEVLDDHGKPCLLPRIRPEPLEGERRFQEAIARKKIRLDRKYIISRTQGEAPLSVPWDPTNQVYLSYNNVSALKMLAAQNNWRLSSEKDKVHLYTLEQKSMLSFRVESEVDVPAHRAFSLLAEISNRPSWDTHYRKCELIHQVDDDDFLYRVVTPSVSHGALGSPTSSSQGEGILQDFILLASKRKPCGSGDPYVIALRSVSLPTHPPTEGYNRGEVLCAGFTILETKNNMSLIRYYNQASPEVLPYISTDIAGLSSSFYHTFCSCSQYLTRNRQNVTSEEQTGQYQATNTDSPTCETQVDALSVALHSTQL
;
A
#
# COMPACT_ATOMS: atom_id res chain seq x y z
N MET A 1 -56.33 34.02 11.16
CA MET A 1 -56.34 33.56 9.76
C MET A 1 -55.10 34.10 9.10
N SER A 2 -54.20 33.22 8.63
CA SER A 2 -52.90 33.61 8.08
C SER A 2 -52.64 32.72 6.88
N ALA A 3 -52.61 33.30 5.68
CA ALA A 3 -52.39 32.57 4.43
C ALA A 3 -50.96 32.75 3.96
N LEU A 4 -50.22 31.65 3.80
CA LEU A 4 -48.94 31.57 3.09
C LEU A 4 -48.75 30.11 2.66
N THR A 5 -48.86 29.86 1.36
CA THR A 5 -48.89 28.50 0.78
C THR A 5 -47.65 28.24 -0.07
N MET A 6 -47.06 27.05 0.11
CA MET A 6 -46.18 26.34 -0.83
C MET A 6 -44.97 27.08 -1.45
N SER A 7 -43.79 26.82 -0.89
CA SER A 7 -42.57 26.60 -1.69
C SER A 7 -41.49 25.85 -0.90
N SER A 8 -41.36 24.53 -1.13
CA SER A 8 -40.21 23.69 -0.73
C SER A 8 -40.39 22.19 -1.06
N ARG A 9 -40.36 21.82 -2.35
CA ARG A 9 -40.16 20.42 -2.80
C ARG A 9 -39.41 20.40 -4.13
N LEU A 10 -38.08 20.36 -4.08
CA LEU A 10 -37.15 19.96 -5.17
C LEU A 10 -35.68 20.18 -4.72
N SER A 11 -35.22 19.44 -3.71
CA SER A 11 -33.81 19.43 -3.26
C SER A 11 -33.56 18.27 -2.27
N SER A 12 -33.73 17.03 -2.70
CA SER A 12 -33.60 15.83 -1.84
C SER A 12 -33.15 14.58 -2.60
N ASP A 13 -32.22 14.75 -3.53
CA ASP A 13 -31.56 13.67 -4.28
C ASP A 13 -30.08 14.02 -4.43
N LEU A 14 -29.24 13.58 -3.48
CA LEU A 14 -27.78 13.39 -3.59
C LEU A 14 -27.22 12.81 -2.29
N GLU A 15 -26.36 11.81 -2.42
CA GLU A 15 -25.41 11.31 -1.42
C GLU A 15 -25.97 10.81 -0.07
N LYS A 16 -26.43 9.55 -0.05
CA LYS A 16 -26.41 8.71 1.14
C LYS A 16 -26.00 7.26 0.82
N ASP A 17 -24.82 7.11 0.21
CA ASP A 17 -24.16 5.81 -0.01
C ASP A 17 -23.38 5.40 1.26
N GLU A 18 -24.10 5.13 2.34
CA GLU A 18 -23.57 4.42 3.50
C GLU A 18 -23.91 2.94 3.34
N GLU A 19 -22.89 2.09 3.15
CA GLU A 19 -23.01 0.64 2.99
C GLU A 19 -23.45 0.01 4.33
N GLU A 20 -24.77 -0.01 4.59
CA GLU A 20 -25.37 -0.75 5.71
C GLU A 20 -25.21 -2.26 5.45
N GLU A 21 -24.23 -2.90 6.10
CA GLU A 21 -24.09 -4.36 6.18
C GLU A 21 -25.29 -4.93 6.96
N GLU A 22 -26.43 -5.17 6.30
CA GLU A 22 -27.59 -5.85 6.91
C GLU A 22 -27.18 -7.25 7.40
N GLU A 23 -27.06 -7.44 8.73
CA GLU A 23 -26.81 -8.76 9.32
C GLU A 23 -28.09 -9.60 9.25
N GLU A 24 -28.26 -10.42 8.20
CA GLU A 24 -29.33 -11.41 8.10
C GLU A 24 -29.31 -12.35 9.32
N GLU A 25 -30.38 -12.35 10.14
CA GLU A 25 -30.50 -13.18 11.34
C GLU A 25 -30.75 -14.67 11.02
N GLU A 26 -29.79 -15.34 10.37
CA GLU A 26 -29.74 -16.81 10.29
C GLU A 26 -29.38 -17.44 11.66
N GLY A 27 -30.32 -17.34 12.61
CA GLY A 27 -30.40 -18.13 13.84
C GLY A 27 -29.10 -18.32 14.62
N GLU A 28 -28.62 -17.27 15.32
CA GLU A 28 -27.32 -17.22 16.00
C GLU A 28 -26.89 -18.54 16.71
N SER A 29 -26.04 -19.31 16.04
CA SER A 29 -25.22 -20.34 16.69
C SER A 29 -24.05 -19.68 17.43
N VAL A 30 -24.35 -18.98 18.53
CA VAL A 30 -23.38 -18.15 19.28
C VAL A 30 -22.11 -18.94 19.60
N ASN A 31 -20.96 -18.46 19.11
CA ASN A 31 -19.68 -19.13 19.32
C ASN A 31 -19.38 -19.27 20.83
N PRO A 32 -19.17 -20.48 21.36
CA PRO A 32 -19.05 -20.70 22.80
C PRO A 32 -17.81 -20.05 23.43
N THR A 33 -16.83 -19.66 22.61
CA THR A 33 -15.62 -18.94 23.05
C THR A 33 -15.80 -17.43 23.10
N GLU A 34 -16.91 -16.88 22.60
CA GLU A 34 -17.10 -15.44 22.43
C GLU A 34 -17.25 -14.68 23.76
N VAL A 35 -16.46 -13.62 23.90
CA VAL A 35 -16.48 -12.69 25.03
C VAL A 35 -16.84 -11.31 24.49
N LYS A 36 -17.86 -10.68 25.07
CA LYS A 36 -18.25 -9.29 24.84
C LYS A 36 -17.86 -8.47 26.07
N MET A 37 -17.17 -7.33 25.87
CA MET A 37 -16.87 -6.35 26.91
C MET A 37 -17.31 -4.97 26.43
N SER A 38 -18.16 -4.30 27.21
CA SER A 38 -18.57 -2.91 27.00
C SER A 38 -18.02 -2.05 28.14
N GLN A 39 -17.46 -0.88 27.82
CA GLN A 39 -16.90 0.07 28.79
C GLN A 39 -17.20 1.51 28.37
N ILE A 40 -17.68 2.33 29.31
CA ILE A 40 -17.78 3.78 29.08
C ILE A 40 -16.40 4.44 29.27
N VAL A 41 -16.02 5.32 28.35
CA VAL A 41 -14.76 6.05 28.43
C VAL A 41 -14.89 7.19 29.44
N MET A 42 -14.40 6.95 30.65
CA MET A 42 -14.30 7.95 31.71
C MET A 42 -13.05 8.84 31.56
N PRO A 43 -12.99 10.03 32.19
CA PRO A 43 -11.81 10.91 32.13
C PRO A 43 -10.50 10.27 32.63
N CYS A 44 -10.57 9.24 33.48
CA CYS A 44 -9.40 8.47 33.93
C CYS A 44 -8.87 7.47 32.88
N HIS A 45 -9.63 7.22 31.80
CA HIS A 45 -9.22 6.38 30.68
C HIS A 45 -8.59 7.20 29.53
N SER A 46 -8.76 8.53 29.54
CA SER A 46 -8.40 9.41 28.41
C SER A 46 -7.03 10.08 28.52
N ASN A 47 -6.53 10.53 27.37
CA ASN A 47 -5.43 11.48 27.23
C ASN A 47 -5.88 12.92 27.57
N HIS A 48 -4.96 13.88 27.44
CA HIS A 48 -5.18 15.31 27.68
C HIS A 48 -6.13 15.99 26.68
N ARG A 49 -6.49 15.34 25.56
CA ARG A 49 -7.49 15.79 24.57
C ARG A 49 -8.90 15.23 24.84
N GLN A 50 -9.09 14.49 25.94
CA GLN A 50 -10.30 13.73 26.25
C GLN A 50 -10.59 12.58 25.28
N GLU A 51 -9.57 12.06 24.59
CA GLU A 51 -9.65 10.85 23.77
C GLU A 51 -9.15 9.65 24.57
N LEU A 52 -9.73 8.46 24.41
CA LEU A 52 -9.30 7.22 25.04
C LEU A 52 -7.80 6.97 24.81
N SER A 53 -7.04 6.70 25.88
CA SER A 53 -5.65 6.27 25.76
C SER A 53 -5.60 4.92 25.05
N VAL A 54 -4.90 4.85 23.92
CA VAL A 54 -4.73 3.59 23.16
C VAL A 54 -4.05 2.51 24.01
N GLY A 55 -3.21 2.89 24.98
CA GLY A 55 -2.67 1.95 25.96
C GLY A 55 -3.76 1.29 26.83
N GLN A 56 -4.76 2.05 27.27
CA GLN A 56 -5.92 1.53 28.00
C GLN A 56 -6.80 0.65 27.10
N LEU A 57 -6.98 1.03 25.84
CA LEU A 57 -7.70 0.21 24.86
C LEU A 57 -7.01 -1.16 24.63
N LEU A 58 -5.68 -1.18 24.47
CA LEU A 58 -4.91 -2.41 24.34
C LEU A 58 -5.00 -3.31 25.58
N LYS A 59 -5.10 -2.71 26.78
CA LYS A 59 -5.33 -3.45 28.03
C LYS A 59 -6.71 -4.13 28.05
N TRP A 60 -7.75 -3.48 27.54
CA TRP A 60 -9.09 -4.10 27.42
C TRP A 60 -9.14 -5.15 26.30
N ILE A 61 -8.51 -4.90 25.14
CA ILE A 61 -8.38 -5.87 24.04
C ILE A 61 -7.72 -7.17 24.55
N ASP A 62 -6.55 -7.07 25.18
CA ASP A 62 -5.80 -8.23 25.70
C ASP A 62 -6.58 -8.97 26.79
N SER A 63 -7.22 -8.25 27.73
CA SER A 63 -8.07 -8.85 28.77
C SER A 63 -9.24 -9.65 28.18
N THR A 64 -9.93 -9.08 27.18
CA THR A 64 -11.11 -9.70 26.55
C THR A 64 -10.70 -10.92 25.72
N ALA A 65 -9.61 -10.80 24.96
CA ALA A 65 -9.07 -11.88 24.14
C ALA A 65 -8.48 -13.02 24.98
N CYS A 66 -7.80 -12.70 26.09
CA CYS A 66 -7.29 -13.69 27.03
C CYS A 66 -8.43 -14.48 27.66
N LEU A 67 -9.51 -13.83 28.10
CA LEU A 67 -10.69 -14.51 28.66
C LEU A 67 -11.37 -15.46 27.63
N SER A 68 -11.37 -15.08 26.35
CA SER A 68 -11.84 -15.96 25.26
C SER A 68 -10.95 -17.21 25.11
N ALA A 69 -9.63 -17.00 25.13
CA ALA A 69 -8.64 -18.08 25.06
C ALA A 69 -8.69 -19.01 26.29
N GLU A 70 -8.80 -18.48 27.50
CA GLU A 70 -8.91 -19.26 28.74
C GLU A 70 -10.21 -20.07 28.79
N ARG A 71 -11.33 -19.49 28.33
CA ARG A 71 -12.61 -20.21 28.21
C ARG A 71 -12.52 -21.39 27.25
N HIS A 72 -11.82 -21.23 26.12
CA HIS A 72 -11.60 -22.33 25.18
C HIS A 72 -10.64 -23.40 25.71
N ALA A 73 -9.53 -22.99 26.34
CA ALA A 73 -8.52 -23.90 26.87
C ALA A 73 -8.97 -24.68 28.11
N GLY A 74 -9.86 -24.11 28.93
CA GLY A 74 -10.09 -24.56 30.31
C GLY A 74 -8.85 -24.45 31.20
N SER A 75 -7.90 -23.58 30.82
CA SER A 75 -6.59 -23.42 31.44
C SER A 75 -6.07 -22.00 31.19
N PRO A 76 -5.33 -21.39 32.14
CA PRO A 76 -4.83 -20.03 31.96
C PRO A 76 -3.88 -19.86 30.78
N CYS A 77 -3.99 -18.69 30.15
CA CYS A 77 -3.31 -18.34 28.90
C CYS A 77 -2.41 -17.11 29.06
N VAL A 78 -1.45 -16.97 28.14
CA VAL A 78 -0.64 -15.75 28.00
C VAL A 78 -0.52 -15.35 26.53
N THR A 79 -0.43 -14.03 26.30
CA THR A 79 -0.28 -13.42 24.99
C THR A 79 1.11 -13.74 24.42
N ALA A 80 1.18 -14.39 23.26
CA ALA A 80 2.44 -14.79 22.62
C ALA A 80 2.80 -13.88 21.43
N SER A 81 1.81 -13.41 20.67
CA SER A 81 2.01 -12.40 19.62
C SER A 81 0.75 -11.57 19.40
N MET A 82 0.94 -10.38 18.85
CA MET A 82 -0.12 -9.51 18.37
C MET A 82 0.14 -9.19 16.90
N ASP A 83 -0.88 -9.27 16.04
CA ASP A 83 -0.79 -8.90 14.63
C ASP A 83 -0.74 -7.38 14.43
N ASP A 84 -0.60 -6.93 13.17
CA ASP A 84 -0.71 -5.52 12.82
C ASP A 84 -2.08 -4.99 13.26
N ILE A 85 -2.11 -3.93 14.08
CA ILE A 85 -3.33 -3.23 14.49
C ILE A 85 -3.37 -1.88 13.79
N HIS A 86 -4.48 -1.56 13.12
CA HIS A 86 -4.76 -0.23 12.60
C HIS A 86 -5.88 0.43 13.41
N PHE A 87 -5.66 1.68 13.85
CA PHE A 87 -6.67 2.48 14.54
C PHE A 87 -7.26 3.48 13.54
N GLU A 88 -8.48 3.20 13.08
CA GLU A 88 -9.18 3.98 12.04
C GLU A 88 -9.67 5.30 12.62
N HIS A 89 -10.32 5.24 13.79
CA HIS A 89 -10.94 6.35 14.51
C HIS A 89 -10.44 6.44 15.96
N THR A 90 -10.47 7.64 16.55
CA THR A 90 -10.34 7.81 18.01
C THR A 90 -11.71 7.64 18.70
N ILE A 91 -11.69 7.45 20.02
CA ILE A 91 -12.87 7.37 20.89
C ILE A 91 -12.77 8.50 21.92
N SER A 92 -13.85 9.19 22.22
CA SER A 92 -13.91 10.31 23.17
C SER A 92 -14.48 9.91 24.54
N VAL A 93 -14.19 10.70 25.57
CA VAL A 93 -14.87 10.60 26.88
C VAL A 93 -16.38 10.70 26.73
N GLY A 94 -17.11 9.85 27.44
CA GLY A 94 -18.57 9.73 27.40
C GLY A 94 -19.09 8.67 26.41
N GLN A 95 -18.30 8.30 25.39
CA GLN A 95 -18.66 7.24 24.45
C GLN A 95 -18.43 5.84 25.05
N VAL A 96 -19.08 4.83 24.50
CA VAL A 96 -18.94 3.42 24.89
C VAL A 96 -18.04 2.70 23.89
N VAL A 97 -17.01 2.02 24.39
CA VAL A 97 -16.24 1.06 23.59
C VAL A 97 -16.80 -0.33 23.78
N ASN A 98 -17.04 -1.02 22.66
CA ASN A 98 -17.55 -2.39 22.60
C ASN A 98 -16.48 -3.29 21.97
N ILE A 99 -16.07 -4.33 22.69
CA ILE A 99 -15.04 -5.28 22.27
C ILE A 99 -15.70 -6.67 22.20
N LYS A 100 -15.78 -7.24 20.99
CA LYS A 100 -16.12 -8.66 20.77
C LYS A 100 -14.82 -9.43 20.52
N ALA A 101 -14.58 -10.54 21.22
CA ALA A 101 -13.43 -11.41 20.98
C ALA A 101 -13.83 -12.89 20.99
N LYS A 102 -13.39 -13.65 19.97
CA LYS A 102 -13.66 -15.10 19.84
C LYS A 102 -12.43 -15.84 19.32
N VAL A 103 -12.30 -17.13 19.64
CA VAL A 103 -11.19 -17.95 19.16
C VAL A 103 -11.50 -18.44 17.74
N ASN A 104 -10.81 -17.88 16.74
CA ASN A 104 -10.96 -18.25 15.33
C ASN A 104 -10.46 -19.68 15.07
N ARG A 105 -9.33 -20.04 15.69
CA ARG A 105 -8.67 -21.34 15.47
C ARG A 105 -7.75 -21.75 16.60
N ALA A 106 -8.03 -22.91 17.18
CA ALA A 106 -7.07 -23.65 17.99
C ALA A 106 -6.08 -24.44 17.10
N PHE A 107 -4.81 -24.46 17.51
CA PHE A 107 -3.76 -25.33 16.97
C PHE A 107 -3.40 -26.40 18.02
N ASN A 108 -2.11 -26.67 18.25
CA ASN A 108 -1.67 -27.69 19.22
C ASN A 108 -1.62 -27.11 20.66
N THR A 109 -0.75 -26.11 20.89
CA THR A 109 -0.58 -25.44 22.20
C THR A 109 -0.79 -23.93 22.12
N SER A 110 -1.34 -23.45 21.00
CA SER A 110 -1.57 -22.05 20.70
C SER A 110 -2.91 -21.89 19.98
N MET A 111 -3.53 -20.73 20.08
CA MET A 111 -4.75 -20.40 19.35
C MET A 111 -4.72 -18.96 18.86
N GLU A 112 -5.41 -18.70 17.75
CA GLU A 112 -5.69 -17.35 17.28
C GLU A 112 -7.05 -16.89 17.81
N VAL A 113 -7.06 -15.70 18.41
CA VAL A 113 -8.26 -14.97 18.83
C VAL A 113 -8.44 -13.78 17.88
N GLY A 114 -9.62 -13.68 17.27
CA GLY A 114 -10.05 -12.48 16.54
C GLY A 114 -10.70 -11.50 17.50
N ILE A 115 -10.36 -10.23 17.38
CA ILE A 115 -10.95 -9.13 18.15
C ILE A 115 -11.52 -8.08 17.19
N GLN A 116 -12.77 -7.69 17.44
CA GLN A 116 -13.45 -6.56 16.82
C GLN A 116 -13.71 -5.50 17.89
N VAL A 117 -13.28 -4.26 17.62
CA VAL A 117 -13.57 -3.08 18.46
C VAL A 117 -14.47 -2.14 17.68
N SER A 118 -15.62 -1.81 18.26
CA SER A 118 -16.49 -0.72 17.82
C SER A 118 -16.66 0.32 18.92
N CYS A 119 -17.12 1.50 18.52
CA CYS A 119 -17.50 2.60 19.39
C CYS A 119 -18.98 2.93 19.17
N GLU A 120 -19.61 3.46 20.22
CA GLU A 120 -21.02 3.79 20.32
C GLU A 120 -21.17 5.13 21.04
N ASP A 121 -21.89 6.07 20.43
CA ASP A 121 -22.27 7.34 21.05
C ASP A 121 -23.77 7.35 21.42
N LEU A 122 -24.02 7.11 22.71
CA LEU A 122 -25.35 7.04 23.34
C LEU A 122 -26.22 8.30 23.16
N PHE A 123 -25.64 9.42 22.72
CA PHE A 123 -26.38 10.68 22.49
C PHE A 123 -26.69 10.96 21.02
N SER A 124 -26.04 10.28 20.08
CA SER A 124 -26.28 10.44 18.64
C SER A 124 -26.70 9.18 17.90
N ASP A 125 -26.83 8.05 18.62
CA ASP A 125 -27.18 6.72 18.10
C ASP A 125 -26.21 6.23 17.00
N ARG A 126 -24.96 6.68 17.08
CA ARG A 126 -23.91 6.39 16.11
C ARG A 126 -23.03 5.26 16.58
N HIS A 127 -22.87 4.25 15.73
CA HIS A 127 -21.95 3.15 15.91
C HIS A 127 -20.90 3.14 14.79
N TRP A 128 -19.63 2.92 15.11
CA TRP A 128 -18.57 2.80 14.09
C TRP A 128 -17.48 1.81 14.50
N ARG A 129 -16.76 1.30 13.50
CA ARG A 129 -15.60 0.40 13.66
C ARG A 129 -14.38 1.24 14.09
N VAL A 130 -13.57 0.70 15.01
CA VAL A 130 -12.39 1.41 15.57
C VAL A 130 -11.11 0.70 15.17
N CYS A 131 -11.08 -0.62 15.37
CA CYS A 131 -10.05 -1.50 14.83
C CYS A 131 -10.52 -2.95 14.78
N HIS A 132 -9.95 -3.72 13.87
CA HIS A 132 -9.88 -5.18 13.96
C HIS A 132 -8.44 -5.57 14.37
N ALA A 133 -8.30 -6.63 15.17
CA ALA A 133 -7.02 -7.11 15.64
C ALA A 133 -7.02 -8.63 15.80
N TYR A 134 -5.86 -9.27 15.69
CA TYR A 134 -5.68 -10.70 15.91
C TYR A 134 -4.56 -10.94 16.93
N ALA A 135 -4.81 -11.83 17.88
CA ALA A 135 -3.87 -12.19 18.94
C ALA A 135 -3.59 -13.68 18.92
N THR A 136 -2.32 -14.08 19.12
CA THR A 136 -1.99 -15.49 19.39
C THR A 136 -1.78 -15.68 20.88
N PHE A 137 -2.62 -16.52 21.49
CA PHE A 137 -2.49 -16.94 22.88
C PHE A 137 -1.89 -18.35 22.98
N VAL A 138 -1.13 -18.60 24.05
CA VAL A 138 -0.62 -19.93 24.41
C VAL A 138 -1.04 -20.31 25.82
N THR A 139 -1.41 -21.58 26.01
CA THR A 139 -1.63 -22.16 27.33
C THR A 139 -0.31 -22.27 28.08
N GLN A 140 -0.30 -21.96 29.37
CA GLN A 140 0.86 -22.29 30.20
C GLN A 140 1.05 -23.82 30.30
N ARG A 141 2.26 -24.26 30.67
CA ARG A 141 2.49 -25.67 31.03
C ARG A 141 1.78 -25.94 32.36
N THR A 142 1.21 -27.13 32.49
CA THR A 142 0.69 -27.60 33.78
C THR A 142 1.80 -27.66 34.84
N ASN A 143 1.43 -27.71 36.13
CA ASN A 143 2.37 -27.89 37.26
C ASN A 143 3.27 -29.14 37.13
N THR A 144 2.93 -30.08 36.24
CA THR A 144 3.74 -31.28 35.91
C THR A 144 4.74 -31.06 34.75
N GLY A 145 4.89 -29.82 34.28
CA GLY A 145 5.73 -29.45 33.12
C GLY A 145 5.14 -29.85 31.75
N LYS A 146 4.05 -30.61 31.72
CA LYS A 146 3.38 -31.04 30.47
C LYS A 146 2.68 -29.87 29.78
N LYS A 147 2.83 -29.83 28.45
CA LYS A 147 2.06 -28.95 27.54
C LYS A 147 0.58 -29.34 27.59
N VAL A 148 -0.32 -28.35 27.62
CA VAL A 148 -1.75 -28.56 27.36
C VAL A 148 -1.94 -28.69 25.85
N ILE A 149 -2.74 -29.66 25.41
CA ILE A 149 -3.15 -29.82 24.01
C ILE A 149 -4.57 -29.27 23.88
N LEU A 150 -4.77 -28.33 22.97
CA LEU A 150 -6.05 -27.68 22.74
C LEU A 150 -7.00 -28.57 21.94
N LYS A 151 -8.31 -28.40 22.15
CA LYS A 151 -9.34 -29.05 21.35
C LYS A 151 -9.50 -28.28 20.03
N PRO A 152 -9.46 -28.93 18.85
CA PRO A 152 -9.76 -28.24 17.60
C PRO A 152 -11.14 -27.58 17.65
N ILE A 153 -11.23 -26.34 17.17
CA ILE A 153 -12.51 -25.66 16.96
C ILE A 153 -13.10 -26.16 15.64
N VAL A 154 -14.39 -26.50 15.68
CA VAL A 154 -15.19 -26.82 14.50
C VAL A 154 -15.99 -25.56 14.17
N PRO A 155 -15.67 -24.83 13.09
CA PRO A 155 -16.45 -23.66 12.67
C PRO A 155 -17.84 -24.13 12.21
N GLN A 156 -18.88 -23.39 12.60
CA GLN A 156 -20.28 -23.74 12.32
C GLN A 156 -20.80 -22.96 11.10
N THR A 157 -20.61 -21.65 11.07
CA THR A 157 -21.07 -20.79 9.96
C THR A 157 -20.03 -20.66 8.84
N GLN A 158 -20.45 -20.22 7.66
CA GLN A 158 -19.53 -19.94 6.53
C GLN A 158 -18.49 -18.86 6.90
N LYS A 159 -18.90 -17.83 7.66
CA LYS A 159 -18.02 -16.77 8.18
C LYS A 159 -16.90 -17.37 9.05
N GLU A 160 -17.23 -18.29 9.95
CA GLU A 160 -16.23 -18.99 10.77
C GLU A 160 -15.34 -19.94 9.97
N GLN A 161 -15.84 -20.58 8.92
CA GLN A 161 -15.02 -21.44 8.04
C GLN A 161 -13.95 -20.62 7.30
N VAL A 162 -14.32 -19.42 6.83
CA VAL A 162 -13.39 -18.45 6.24
C VAL A 162 -12.38 -17.97 7.30
N GLU A 163 -12.83 -17.50 8.46
CA GLU A 163 -11.94 -17.06 9.56
C GLU A 163 -10.95 -18.15 9.98
N TYR A 164 -11.40 -19.40 10.12
CA TYR A 164 -10.59 -20.57 10.47
C TYR A 164 -9.54 -20.90 9.41
N SER A 165 -9.87 -20.79 8.12
CA SER A 165 -8.91 -21.00 7.03
C SER A 165 -7.84 -19.89 7.00
N VAL A 166 -8.24 -18.62 7.03
CA VAL A 166 -7.33 -17.46 7.01
C VAL A 166 -6.44 -17.42 8.26
N ALA A 167 -6.89 -17.95 9.40
CA ALA A 167 -6.06 -18.09 10.60
C ALA A 167 -4.80 -18.95 10.40
N ALA A 168 -4.80 -19.91 9.46
CA ALA A 168 -3.58 -20.65 9.10
C ALA A 168 -2.60 -19.79 8.32
N GLU A 169 -3.08 -18.99 7.36
CA GLU A 169 -2.23 -18.11 6.56
C GLU A 169 -1.69 -16.92 7.37
N ARG A 170 -2.50 -16.31 8.25
CA ARG A 170 -1.99 -15.37 9.27
C ARG A 170 -0.89 -16.01 10.11
N ARG A 171 -1.08 -17.25 10.58
CA ARG A 171 -0.03 -17.98 11.30
C ARG A 171 1.22 -18.25 10.44
N ARG A 172 1.09 -18.54 9.15
CA ARG A 172 2.24 -18.68 8.23
C ARG A 172 3.02 -17.37 8.14
N VAL A 173 2.32 -16.24 7.97
CA VAL A 173 2.92 -14.88 7.95
C VAL A 173 3.63 -14.55 9.28
N ARG A 174 3.04 -14.90 10.44
CA ARG A 174 3.69 -14.75 11.77
C ARG A 174 5.04 -15.47 11.83
N MET A 175 5.14 -16.68 11.29
CA MET A 175 6.35 -17.51 11.34
C MET A 175 7.49 -16.99 10.45
N VAL A 176 7.19 -16.37 9.31
CA VAL A 176 8.22 -15.94 8.32
C VAL A 176 8.58 -14.45 8.39
N HIS A 177 7.88 -13.64 9.20
CA HIS A 177 8.06 -12.18 9.22
C HIS A 177 9.47 -11.72 9.59
N ASP A 178 10.08 -12.33 10.61
CA ASP A 178 11.48 -12.05 11.00
C ASP A 178 12.45 -12.35 9.85
N ASP A 179 12.13 -13.31 8.97
CA ASP A 179 12.96 -13.65 7.82
C ASP A 179 12.69 -12.73 6.61
N ILE A 180 11.44 -12.33 6.37
CA ILE A 180 11.09 -11.30 5.38
C ILE A 180 11.81 -9.97 5.68
N ILE A 181 11.91 -9.57 6.96
CA ILE A 181 12.66 -8.36 7.34
C ILE A 181 14.15 -8.51 7.01
N LYS A 182 14.77 -9.66 7.32
CA LYS A 182 16.19 -9.91 7.00
C LYS A 182 16.43 -9.90 5.49
N ASP A 183 15.56 -10.57 4.72
CA ASP A 183 15.64 -10.72 3.27
C ASP A 183 15.63 -9.36 2.55
N LEU A 184 14.67 -8.50 2.91
CA LEU A 184 14.57 -7.12 2.40
C LEU A 184 15.82 -6.27 2.74
N LEU A 185 16.45 -6.51 3.89
CA LEU A 185 17.68 -5.81 4.29
C LEU A 185 18.94 -6.37 3.60
N SER A 186 18.95 -7.64 3.18
CA SER A 186 20.05 -8.23 2.41
C SER A 186 19.97 -7.96 0.90
N HIS A 187 18.77 -7.77 0.35
CA HIS A 187 18.57 -7.50 -1.08
C HIS A 187 18.42 -6.01 -1.44
N GLY A 188 18.18 -5.13 -0.45
CA GLY A 188 18.19 -3.68 -0.66
C GLY A 188 19.61 -3.14 -0.86
N SER A 189 19.97 -2.78 -2.11
CA SER A 189 21.21 -2.06 -2.43
C SER A 189 21.11 -0.57 -2.06
N VAL A 190 21.00 -0.29 -0.75
CA VAL A 190 20.73 1.05 -0.22
C VAL A 190 21.94 1.97 -0.38
N GLN A 191 21.82 3.01 -1.21
CA GLN A 191 22.71 4.17 -1.14
C GLN A 191 22.40 4.99 0.11
N GLN A 192 23.44 5.53 0.75
CA GLN A 192 23.26 6.51 1.83
C GLN A 192 22.37 7.66 1.36
N ALA A 193 21.38 8.04 2.17
CA ALA A 193 20.52 9.18 1.86
C ALA A 193 21.38 10.45 1.67
N ASP A 194 21.09 11.22 0.62
CA ASP A 194 21.94 12.33 0.17
C ASP A 194 22.31 13.30 1.31
N ASN A 195 23.59 13.33 1.67
CA ASN A 195 24.18 14.13 2.74
C ASN A 195 24.19 15.66 2.47
N SER A 196 23.40 16.14 1.51
CA SER A 196 23.42 17.50 0.95
C SER A 196 22.32 18.43 1.50
N ALA A 197 21.39 17.93 2.32
CA ALA A 197 20.24 18.68 2.85
C ALA A 197 20.31 18.95 4.38
N VAL A 198 21.51 19.20 4.92
CA VAL A 198 21.80 19.24 6.38
C VAL A 198 21.41 20.58 7.05
N GLY A 199 20.21 21.07 6.78
CA GLY A 199 19.65 22.27 7.43
C GLY A 199 18.90 21.96 8.73
N ASN A 200 17.77 21.24 8.62
CA ASN A 200 16.75 21.15 9.68
C ASN A 200 16.51 19.72 10.20
N ALA A 201 17.49 18.82 10.12
CA ALA A 201 17.33 17.44 10.58
C ALA A 201 17.52 17.30 12.11
N VAL A 202 16.55 16.68 12.79
CA VAL A 202 16.56 16.49 14.25
C VAL A 202 17.28 15.18 14.60
N ALA A 203 18.29 15.22 15.46
CA ALA A 203 19.00 14.02 15.90
C ALA A 203 18.08 13.09 16.71
N ALA A 204 18.03 11.80 16.33
CA ALA A 204 17.13 10.79 16.92
C ALA A 204 17.27 10.68 18.45
N GLU A 205 18.50 10.80 18.98
CA GLU A 205 18.82 10.81 20.41
C GLU A 205 17.95 11.78 21.22
N ARG A 206 17.59 12.95 20.67
CA ARG A 206 16.72 13.94 21.36
C ARG A 206 15.32 13.38 21.66
N THR A 207 14.87 12.40 20.88
CA THR A 207 13.57 11.73 21.06
C THR A 207 13.63 10.57 22.07
N LYS A 208 14.83 10.16 22.52
CA LYS A 208 15.02 8.98 23.37
C LYS A 208 14.35 9.12 24.73
N VAL A 209 13.46 8.19 25.06
CA VAL A 209 12.80 8.06 26.37
C VAL A 209 13.20 6.74 27.01
N GLU A 210 13.51 6.77 28.29
CA GLU A 210 13.61 5.57 29.14
C GLU A 210 12.61 5.72 30.30
N SER A 211 11.85 4.66 30.62
CA SER A 211 11.02 4.54 31.84
C SER A 211 11.29 3.19 32.50
N VAL A 212 11.00 3.08 33.80
CA VAL A 212 11.07 1.82 34.54
C VAL A 212 9.78 1.64 35.34
N GLU A 213 9.02 0.60 34.99
CA GLU A 213 7.75 0.26 35.62
C GLU A 213 7.92 -0.97 36.53
N LEU A 214 7.36 -0.95 37.73
CA LEU A 214 7.36 -2.11 38.62
C LEU A 214 6.11 -2.97 38.38
N VAL A 215 6.29 -4.27 38.14
CA VAL A 215 5.17 -5.21 38.05
C VAL A 215 4.61 -5.46 39.45
N LEU A 216 3.40 -4.95 39.69
CA LEU A 216 2.63 -5.09 40.92
C LEU A 216 1.50 -6.12 40.71
N PRO A 217 0.84 -6.63 41.76
CA PRO A 217 -0.29 -7.54 41.63
C PRO A 217 -1.39 -7.15 40.62
N PRO A 218 -1.88 -5.89 40.52
CA PRO A 218 -2.88 -5.51 39.50
C PRO A 218 -2.34 -5.44 38.05
N HIS A 219 -1.03 -5.68 37.85
CA HIS A 219 -0.39 -5.73 36.53
C HIS A 219 -0.29 -7.16 35.98
N ALA A 220 -0.62 -8.16 36.80
CA ALA A 220 -0.47 -9.58 36.52
C ALA A 220 -1.79 -10.35 36.64
N ASN A 221 -1.86 -11.51 35.96
CA ASN A 221 -2.97 -12.44 36.08
C ASN A 221 -2.95 -13.19 37.43
N HIS A 222 -3.98 -13.99 37.67
CA HIS A 222 -4.11 -14.81 38.89
C HIS A 222 -3.01 -15.89 39.03
N GLN A 223 -2.11 -16.02 38.04
CA GLN A 223 -0.91 -16.86 38.07
C GLN A 223 0.39 -16.04 38.13
N VAL A 224 0.38 -14.81 38.64
CA VAL A 224 1.59 -13.99 38.90
C VAL A 224 2.33 -13.52 37.62
N ASN A 225 1.83 -13.83 36.42
CA ASN A 225 2.43 -13.42 35.14
C ASN A 225 1.82 -12.10 34.65
N THR A 226 2.66 -11.15 34.22
CA THR A 226 2.24 -9.82 33.71
C THR A 226 1.32 -9.94 32.51
N PHE A 227 0.21 -9.20 32.48
CA PHE A 227 -0.69 -9.16 31.31
C PHE A 227 0.00 -8.50 30.11
N GLY A 228 -0.13 -9.08 28.91
CA GLY A 228 0.44 -8.54 27.69
C GLY A 228 -0.06 -7.12 27.40
N GLY A 229 -1.35 -6.87 27.65
CA GLY A 229 -2.00 -5.57 27.52
C GLY A 229 -1.47 -4.51 28.48
N GLN A 230 -0.98 -4.89 29.67
CA GLN A 230 -0.36 -3.94 30.59
C GLN A 230 1.04 -3.54 30.12
N ILE A 231 1.80 -4.48 29.53
CA ILE A 231 3.08 -4.18 28.88
C ILE A 231 2.86 -3.29 27.65
N MET A 232 1.89 -3.61 26.79
CA MET A 232 1.48 -2.77 25.66
C MET A 232 1.10 -1.35 26.10
N ALA A 233 0.33 -1.21 27.18
CA ALA A 233 -0.09 0.09 27.71
C ALA A 233 1.11 0.99 28.08
N TRP A 234 2.08 0.45 28.81
CA TRP A 234 3.29 1.19 29.16
C TRP A 234 4.16 1.50 27.92
N MET A 235 4.29 0.56 26.98
CA MET A 235 5.03 0.79 25.73
C MET A 235 4.43 1.95 24.92
N VAL A 236 3.10 2.02 24.79
CA VAL A 236 2.41 3.13 24.11
C VAL A 236 2.68 4.47 24.81
N ASN A 237 2.66 4.51 26.15
CA ASN A 237 2.96 5.74 26.89
C ASN A 237 4.37 6.25 26.59
N VAL A 238 5.38 5.38 26.69
CA VAL A 238 6.80 5.76 26.45
C VAL A 238 7.03 6.11 24.97
N ALA A 239 6.34 5.44 24.04
CA ALA A 239 6.39 5.75 22.62
C ALA A 239 5.77 7.12 22.28
N THR A 240 4.62 7.44 22.86
CA THR A 240 3.92 8.71 22.66
C THR A 240 4.77 9.88 23.11
N ILE A 241 5.50 9.74 24.24
CA ILE A 241 6.46 10.75 24.71
C ILE A 241 7.62 10.92 23.72
N ALA A 242 8.15 9.82 23.15
CA ALA A 242 9.21 9.89 22.14
C ALA A 242 8.75 10.61 20.86
N ALA A 243 7.53 10.34 20.40
CA ALA A 243 6.91 11.02 19.27
C ALA A 243 6.67 12.52 19.54
N SER A 244 6.09 12.88 20.70
CA SER A 244 5.89 14.28 21.12
C SER A 244 7.19 15.07 21.19
N ARG A 245 8.32 14.46 21.55
CA ARG A 245 9.63 15.12 21.54
C ARG A 245 10.13 15.48 20.15
N LEU A 246 9.66 14.82 19.09
CA LEU A 246 9.98 15.16 17.71
C LEU A 246 9.06 16.26 17.16
N CYS A 247 7.75 16.09 17.29
CA CYS A 247 6.77 16.99 16.67
C CYS A 247 6.41 18.22 17.52
N GLN A 248 6.77 18.24 18.81
CA GLN A 248 6.38 19.28 19.78
C GLN A 248 4.85 19.45 19.92
N ALA A 249 4.10 18.40 19.59
CA ALA A 249 2.64 18.37 19.52
C ALA A 249 2.08 17.07 20.14
N HIS A 250 0.81 16.78 19.88
CA HIS A 250 0.09 15.61 20.37
C HIS A 250 -0.06 14.56 19.24
N PRO A 251 0.81 13.54 19.16
CA PRO A 251 0.77 12.53 18.11
C PRO A 251 -0.34 11.51 18.37
N THR A 252 -1.08 11.15 17.33
CA THR A 252 -2.09 10.09 17.34
C THR A 252 -1.45 8.78 16.88
N LEU A 253 -1.66 7.69 17.61
CA LEU A 253 -1.18 6.35 17.24
C LEU A 253 -2.10 5.75 16.16
N ARG A 254 -1.53 5.29 15.03
CA ARG A 254 -2.29 4.88 13.84
C ARG A 254 -2.04 3.43 13.43
N THR A 255 -0.81 2.92 13.59
CA THR A 255 -0.55 1.47 13.56
C THR A 255 0.35 1.02 14.69
N ILE A 256 0.15 -0.22 15.13
CA ILE A 256 1.15 -1.01 15.84
C ILE A 256 1.49 -2.18 14.91
N ASP A 257 2.76 -2.32 14.56
CA ASP A 257 3.23 -3.36 13.66
C ASP A 257 3.39 -4.68 14.45
N MET A 258 3.12 -5.82 13.80
CA MET A 258 3.08 -7.16 14.41
C MET A 258 4.33 -7.46 15.23
N PHE A 259 4.15 -8.00 16.44
CA PHE A 259 5.26 -8.33 17.34
C PHE A 259 5.01 -9.58 18.19
N THR A 260 6.10 -10.11 18.77
CA THR A 260 6.11 -11.33 19.60
C THR A 260 6.60 -11.05 21.02
N PHE A 261 5.99 -11.72 21.99
CA PHE A 261 6.50 -11.82 23.36
C PHE A 261 7.49 -12.99 23.44
N ARG A 262 8.75 -12.67 23.75
CA ARG A 262 9.91 -13.59 23.72
C ARG A 262 10.09 -14.37 25.03
N GLY A 263 9.53 -13.87 26.14
CA GLY A 263 9.60 -14.50 27.44
C GLY A 263 8.57 -13.91 28.42
N PRO A 264 8.29 -14.61 29.54
CA PRO A 264 7.35 -14.14 30.55
C PRO A 264 7.95 -13.01 31.40
N SER A 265 7.07 -12.19 31.96
CA SER A 265 7.36 -11.28 33.07
C SER A 265 6.45 -11.59 34.25
N GLN A 266 6.90 -11.32 35.48
CA GLN A 266 6.23 -11.70 36.72
C GLN A 266 6.17 -10.54 37.72
N ILE A 267 5.28 -10.63 38.72
CA ILE A 267 5.22 -9.67 39.83
C ILE A 267 6.61 -9.56 40.50
N GLY A 268 7.07 -8.33 40.72
CA GLY A 268 8.40 -8.03 41.23
C GLY A 268 9.45 -7.74 40.15
N ASP A 269 9.19 -8.06 38.88
CA ASP A 269 10.02 -7.57 37.77
C ASP A 269 9.98 -6.05 37.68
N ARG A 270 11.13 -5.45 37.36
CA ARG A 270 11.22 -4.09 36.84
C ARG A 270 11.30 -4.15 35.32
N LEU A 271 10.36 -3.50 34.64
CA LEU A 271 10.30 -3.39 33.18
C LEU A 271 10.95 -2.08 32.74
N LEU A 272 12.18 -2.17 32.25
CA LEU A 272 12.89 -1.08 31.57
C LEU A 272 12.35 -0.94 30.15
N LEU A 273 11.76 0.21 29.87
CA LEU A 273 11.14 0.55 28.59
C LEU A 273 11.98 1.64 27.91
N ARG A 274 12.54 1.32 26.74
CA ARG A 274 13.32 2.25 25.92
C ARG A 274 12.59 2.54 24.63
N ALA A 275 12.25 3.80 24.37
CA ALA A 275 11.64 4.24 23.12
C ALA A 275 12.47 5.34 22.43
N ILE A 276 12.43 5.36 21.10
CA ILE A 276 13.13 6.34 20.26
C ILE A 276 12.47 6.38 18.87
N VAL A 277 12.42 7.55 18.22
CA VAL A 277 11.97 7.63 16.83
C VAL A 277 13.04 7.01 15.94
N ASN A 278 12.67 5.96 15.20
CA ASN A 278 13.54 5.27 14.25
C ASN A 278 13.65 6.04 12.94
N ASN A 279 12.51 6.53 12.43
CA ASN A 279 12.42 7.28 11.18
C ASN A 279 11.21 8.23 11.19
N ALA A 280 11.30 9.33 10.46
CA ALA A 280 10.21 10.27 10.24
C ALA A 280 9.97 10.41 8.73
N PHE A 281 8.86 9.82 8.28
CA PHE A 281 8.32 10.02 6.94
C PHE A 281 7.60 11.38 6.86
N LYS A 282 7.10 11.73 5.68
CA LYS A 282 6.57 13.06 5.37
C LYS A 282 5.49 13.55 6.35
N ASN A 283 4.53 12.67 6.71
CA ASN A 283 3.38 13.00 7.57
C ASN A 283 3.23 12.04 8.77
N SER A 284 4.11 11.04 8.90
CA SER A 284 4.06 10.00 9.93
C SER A 284 5.46 9.59 10.38
N MET A 285 5.59 9.15 11.64
CA MET A 285 6.87 8.70 12.22
C MET A 285 6.73 7.30 12.80
N GLU A 286 7.82 6.53 12.74
CA GLU A 286 7.89 5.23 13.42
C GLU A 286 8.71 5.37 14.71
N VAL A 287 8.09 5.00 15.83
CA VAL A 287 8.77 4.85 17.13
C VAL A 287 9.04 3.38 17.38
N GLY A 288 10.30 3.02 17.64
CA GLY A 288 10.66 1.71 18.16
C GLY A 288 10.64 1.72 19.67
N VAL A 289 10.06 0.67 20.28
CA VAL A 289 10.08 0.45 21.73
C VAL A 289 10.66 -0.93 22.04
N ARG A 290 11.55 -1.02 23.02
CA ARG A 290 12.12 -2.26 23.56
C ARG A 290 11.83 -2.37 25.05
N ALA A 291 11.28 -3.50 25.47
CA ALA A 291 10.95 -3.80 26.87
C ALA A 291 11.90 -4.89 27.42
N GLU A 292 12.53 -4.62 28.55
CA GLU A 292 13.43 -5.55 29.25
C GLU A 292 13.00 -5.74 30.70
N ALA A 293 12.73 -6.98 31.12
CA ALA A 293 12.46 -7.30 32.51
C ALA A 293 13.77 -7.65 33.23
N TYR A 294 13.96 -7.10 34.42
CA TYR A 294 15.07 -7.43 35.31
C TYR A 294 14.60 -7.48 36.77
N GLN A 295 15.36 -8.19 37.60
CA GLN A 295 15.18 -8.26 39.06
C GLN A 295 16.46 -7.72 39.71
N GLU A 296 16.59 -7.77 41.04
CA GLU A 296 17.78 -7.21 41.73
C GLU A 296 19.07 -7.97 41.42
N GLU A 297 18.96 -9.27 41.19
CA GLU A 297 20.07 -10.11 40.74
C GLU A 297 19.65 -10.87 39.48
N GLY A 298 20.30 -10.61 38.34
CA GLY A 298 20.10 -11.35 37.10
C GLY A 298 20.32 -10.53 35.82
N PRO A 299 20.46 -11.19 34.65
CA PRO A 299 20.58 -10.51 33.36
C PRO A 299 19.22 -9.98 32.86
N ASN A 300 19.24 -8.84 32.15
CA ASN A 300 18.07 -8.27 31.49
C ASN A 300 17.44 -9.27 30.51
N ARG A 301 16.16 -9.59 30.71
CA ARG A 301 15.36 -10.46 29.83
C ARG A 301 14.62 -9.59 28.81
N HIS A 302 14.98 -9.67 27.53
CA HIS A 302 14.24 -8.98 26.46
C HIS A 302 12.84 -9.61 26.34
N ILE A 303 11.79 -8.86 26.74
CA ILE A 303 10.41 -9.35 26.76
C ILE A 303 9.78 -9.21 25.38
N ASN A 304 9.79 -8.02 24.80
CA ASN A 304 9.41 -7.77 23.41
C ASN A 304 10.05 -6.49 22.88
N SER A 305 9.98 -6.32 21.56
CA SER A 305 10.09 -5.02 20.91
C SER A 305 8.86 -4.83 20.03
N ALA A 306 8.37 -3.60 19.91
CA ALA A 306 7.27 -3.25 19.01
C ALA A 306 7.59 -1.94 18.27
N PHE A 307 6.95 -1.76 17.12
CA PHE A 307 7.11 -0.57 16.28
C PHE A 307 5.74 0.08 16.09
N MET A 308 5.69 1.39 16.25
CA MET A 308 4.45 2.15 16.37
C MET A 308 4.47 3.33 15.40
N THR A 309 3.52 3.37 14.47
CA THR A 309 3.39 4.48 13.51
C THR A 309 2.44 5.54 14.06
N PHE A 310 2.97 6.73 14.30
CA PHE A 310 2.21 7.91 14.73
C PHE A 310 2.02 8.89 13.58
N GLU A 311 0.85 9.53 13.53
CA GLU A 311 0.59 10.73 12.73
C GLU A 311 0.38 11.94 13.66
N VAL A 312 0.61 13.15 13.17
CA VAL A 312 0.25 14.39 13.88
C VAL A 312 -0.78 15.09 13.02
N LEU A 313 -1.93 15.44 13.60
CA LEU A 313 -3.01 16.13 12.92
C LEU A 313 -3.04 17.60 13.35
N ASP A 314 -3.41 18.50 12.44
CA ASP A 314 -3.72 19.89 12.77
C ASP A 314 -5.14 20.03 13.37
N ASP A 315 -5.53 21.26 13.72
CA ASP A 315 -6.86 21.58 14.28
C ASP A 315 -8.01 21.34 13.29
N HIS A 316 -7.71 20.99 12.04
CA HIS A 316 -8.67 20.59 11.01
C HIS A 316 -8.62 19.08 10.71
N GLY A 317 -7.89 18.30 11.51
CA GLY A 317 -7.77 16.84 11.38
C GLY A 317 -6.85 16.37 10.25
N LYS A 318 -6.06 17.27 9.64
CA LYS A 318 -5.22 16.97 8.48
C LYS A 318 -3.78 16.64 8.92
N PRO A 319 -3.13 15.59 8.36
CA PRO A 319 -1.78 15.22 8.76
C PRO A 319 -0.71 16.29 8.46
N CYS A 320 -0.03 16.76 9.50
CA CYS A 320 1.05 17.74 9.46
C CYS A 320 2.33 17.19 8.79
N LEU A 321 3.20 18.09 8.32
CA LEU A 321 4.56 17.73 7.90
C LEU A 321 5.46 17.53 9.13
N LEU A 322 6.28 16.49 9.13
CA LEU A 322 7.20 16.18 10.22
C LEU A 322 8.66 16.56 9.90
N PRO A 323 9.46 16.99 10.89
CA PRO A 323 10.89 17.23 10.70
C PRO A 323 11.63 15.91 10.46
N ARG A 324 12.56 15.91 9.50
CA ARG A 324 13.39 14.72 9.19
C ARG A 324 14.25 14.34 10.40
N ILE A 325 14.30 13.05 10.70
CA ILE A 325 15.22 12.46 11.68
C ILE A 325 16.62 12.32 11.05
N ARG A 326 17.66 12.68 11.82
CA ARG A 326 19.04 12.22 11.59
C ARG A 326 19.32 11.04 12.53
N PRO A 327 19.58 9.82 12.00
CA PRO A 327 19.86 8.66 12.83
C PRO A 327 21.15 8.80 13.66
N GLU A 328 21.25 7.99 14.71
CA GLU A 328 22.49 7.76 15.46
C GLU A 328 23.45 6.86 14.64
N PRO A 329 24.78 7.02 14.75
CA PRO A 329 25.73 6.14 14.08
C PRO A 329 25.52 4.65 14.42
N LEU A 330 25.78 3.77 13.43
CA LEU A 330 25.65 2.31 13.52
C LEU A 330 24.22 1.83 13.85
N GLU A 331 23.85 1.83 15.13
CA GLU A 331 22.57 1.30 15.63
C GLU A 331 21.36 2.15 15.22
N GLY A 332 21.54 3.45 15.02
CA GLY A 332 20.46 4.33 14.54
C GLY A 332 20.21 4.17 13.05
N GLU A 333 21.27 4.06 12.24
CA GLU A 333 21.15 3.78 10.81
C GLU A 333 20.45 2.44 10.56
N ARG A 334 20.82 1.38 11.29
CA ARG A 334 20.12 0.09 11.25
C ARG A 334 18.62 0.25 11.51
N ARG A 335 18.24 0.96 12.59
CA ARG A 335 16.83 1.24 12.93
C ARG A 335 16.11 2.08 11.86
N PHE A 336 16.80 3.05 11.26
CA PHE A 336 16.26 3.91 10.20
C PHE A 336 15.90 3.11 8.94
N GLN A 337 16.79 2.21 8.51
CA GLN A 337 16.57 1.31 7.37
C GLN A 337 15.51 0.25 7.66
N GLU A 338 15.53 -0.36 8.85
CA GLU A 338 14.50 -1.30 9.28
C GLU A 338 13.09 -0.67 9.30
N ALA A 339 12.97 0.62 9.66
CA ALA A 339 11.69 1.33 9.63
C ALA A 339 11.16 1.51 8.20
N ILE A 340 12.05 1.68 7.23
CA ILE A 340 11.70 1.71 5.82
C ILE A 340 11.24 0.31 5.37
N ALA A 341 11.93 -0.75 5.77
CA ALA A 341 11.51 -2.13 5.49
C ALA A 341 10.13 -2.47 6.09
N ARG A 342 9.84 -2.04 7.33
CA ARG A 342 8.51 -2.19 7.94
C ARG A 342 7.43 -1.40 7.20
N LYS A 343 7.72 -0.16 6.77
CA LYS A 343 6.81 0.62 5.91
C LYS A 343 6.50 -0.12 4.61
N LYS A 344 7.48 -0.76 3.95
CA LYS A 344 7.26 -1.60 2.76
C LYS A 344 6.31 -2.76 3.09
N ILE A 345 6.60 -3.54 4.14
CA ILE A 345 5.78 -4.69 4.55
C ILE A 345 4.33 -4.31 4.85
N ARG A 346 4.08 -3.16 5.51
CA ARG A 346 2.72 -2.67 5.75
C ARG A 346 1.98 -2.30 4.46
N LEU A 347 2.65 -1.67 3.49
CA LEU A 347 2.05 -1.39 2.17
C LEU A 347 1.75 -2.70 1.43
N ASP A 348 2.69 -3.64 1.40
CA ASP A 348 2.49 -4.96 0.79
C ASP A 348 1.28 -5.68 1.42
N ARG A 349 1.22 -5.79 2.75
CA ARG A 349 0.10 -6.42 3.47
C ARG A 349 -1.23 -5.73 3.20
N LYS A 350 -1.28 -4.39 3.28
CA LYS A 350 -2.51 -3.60 3.10
C LYS A 350 -3.17 -3.83 1.73
N TYR A 351 -2.38 -4.04 0.68
CA TYR A 351 -2.88 -4.09 -0.70
C TYR A 351 -2.85 -5.48 -1.37
N ILE A 352 -2.12 -6.45 -0.82
CA ILE A 352 -2.19 -7.85 -1.25
C ILE A 352 -3.38 -8.55 -0.56
N ILE A 353 -3.56 -8.35 0.75
CA ILE A 353 -4.60 -9.06 1.51
C ILE A 353 -6.00 -8.56 1.12
N SER A 354 -6.17 -7.25 0.92
CA SER A 354 -7.45 -6.63 0.52
C SER A 354 -8.02 -7.17 -0.79
N ARG A 355 -7.16 -7.55 -1.76
CA ARG A 355 -7.57 -8.11 -3.05
C ARG A 355 -7.70 -9.62 -3.08
N THR A 356 -7.11 -10.33 -2.13
CA THR A 356 -7.23 -11.81 -2.07
C THR A 356 -8.65 -12.24 -1.64
N GLN A 357 -9.49 -11.31 -1.18
CA GLN A 357 -10.87 -11.55 -0.75
C GLN A 357 -11.90 -10.98 -1.74
N GLY A 358 -12.20 -11.72 -2.81
CA GLY A 358 -13.52 -11.67 -3.46
C GLY A 358 -13.66 -10.99 -4.83
N GLU A 359 -12.62 -10.38 -5.41
CA GLU A 359 -12.72 -9.73 -6.74
C GLU A 359 -12.53 -10.73 -7.92
N ALA A 360 -13.19 -10.40 -9.04
CA ALA A 360 -13.02 -11.07 -10.34
C ALA A 360 -11.61 -10.83 -10.94
N PRO A 361 -11.14 -11.62 -11.94
CA PRO A 361 -9.89 -11.34 -12.63
C PRO A 361 -9.82 -9.90 -13.15
N LEU A 362 -8.66 -9.26 -13.00
CA LEU A 362 -8.41 -7.88 -13.42
C LEU A 362 -8.26 -7.78 -14.94
N SER A 363 -7.91 -8.88 -15.63
CA SER A 363 -7.94 -8.97 -17.08
C SER A 363 -9.35 -9.20 -17.60
N VAL A 364 -9.80 -8.33 -18.51
CA VAL A 364 -11.06 -8.54 -19.24
C VAL A 364 -10.85 -9.51 -20.39
N PRO A 365 -11.82 -10.40 -20.69
CA PRO A 365 -11.79 -11.21 -21.91
C PRO A 365 -11.64 -10.33 -23.15
N TRP A 366 -10.70 -10.68 -24.04
CA TRP A 366 -10.60 -10.03 -25.33
C TRP A 366 -11.70 -10.54 -26.27
N ASP A 367 -12.58 -9.62 -26.70
CA ASP A 367 -13.64 -9.88 -27.67
C ASP A 367 -13.48 -8.90 -28.85
N PRO A 368 -13.14 -9.37 -30.07
CA PRO A 368 -13.05 -8.53 -31.26
C PRO A 368 -14.34 -7.77 -31.58
N THR A 369 -15.52 -8.32 -31.24
CA THR A 369 -16.81 -7.65 -31.48
C THR A 369 -16.99 -6.42 -30.58
N ASN A 370 -16.28 -6.37 -29.45
CA ASN A 370 -16.35 -5.31 -28.45
C ASN A 370 -15.07 -4.46 -28.38
N GLN A 371 -14.14 -4.62 -29.33
CA GLN A 371 -12.79 -4.03 -29.28
C GLN A 371 -12.79 -2.51 -29.07
N VAL A 372 -13.67 -1.79 -29.77
CA VAL A 372 -13.81 -0.32 -29.67
C VAL A 372 -14.16 0.12 -28.25
N TYR A 373 -15.01 -0.63 -27.56
CA TYR A 373 -15.41 -0.36 -26.18
C TYR A 373 -14.34 -0.75 -25.17
N LEU A 374 -13.62 -1.86 -25.39
CA LEU A 374 -12.48 -2.28 -24.58
C LEU A 374 -11.37 -1.21 -24.58
N SER A 375 -11.08 -0.65 -25.76
CA SER A 375 -10.11 0.44 -25.97
C SER A 375 -10.60 1.78 -25.45
N TYR A 376 -11.86 2.14 -25.65
CA TYR A 376 -12.47 3.33 -25.04
C TYR A 376 -12.37 3.27 -23.50
N ASN A 377 -12.72 2.13 -22.90
CA ASN A 377 -12.63 1.94 -21.46
C ASN A 377 -11.18 1.97 -20.94
N ASN A 378 -10.21 1.48 -21.71
CA ASN A 378 -8.78 1.57 -21.39
C ASN A 378 -8.34 3.04 -21.25
N VAL A 379 -8.63 3.85 -22.27
CA VAL A 379 -8.31 5.29 -22.29
C VAL A 379 -9.10 6.05 -21.21
N SER A 380 -10.37 5.71 -21.03
CA SER A 380 -11.24 6.33 -20.03
C SER A 380 -10.75 6.06 -18.59
N ALA A 381 -10.39 4.81 -18.27
CA ALA A 381 -9.84 4.44 -16.97
C ALA A 381 -8.55 5.23 -16.65
N LEU A 382 -7.63 5.36 -17.62
CA LEU A 382 -6.41 6.15 -17.42
C LEU A 382 -6.72 7.65 -17.26
N LYS A 383 -7.67 8.21 -18.02
CA LYS A 383 -8.10 9.61 -17.83
C LYS A 383 -8.77 9.83 -16.45
N MET A 384 -9.61 8.91 -15.99
CA MET A 384 -10.27 8.97 -14.68
C MET A 384 -9.29 8.80 -13.50
N LEU A 385 -8.24 7.98 -13.67
CA LEU A 385 -7.12 7.90 -12.72
C LEU A 385 -6.26 9.17 -12.72
N ALA A 386 -6.03 9.75 -13.91
CA ALA A 386 -5.29 10.99 -14.06
C ALA A 386 -6.00 12.20 -13.43
N ALA A 387 -7.33 12.25 -13.51
CA ALA A 387 -8.18 13.31 -12.96
C ALA A 387 -8.43 13.23 -11.43
N GLN A 388 -7.89 12.23 -10.73
CA GLN A 388 -8.02 12.13 -9.27
C GLN A 388 -7.34 13.31 -8.56
N ASN A 389 -8.03 13.99 -7.65
CA ASN A 389 -7.48 15.16 -6.94
C ASN A 389 -6.56 14.81 -5.76
N ASN A 390 -6.62 13.57 -5.26
CA ASN A 390 -6.04 13.19 -3.96
C ASN A 390 -4.59 12.65 -4.02
N TRP A 391 -3.84 12.95 -5.10
CA TRP A 391 -2.43 12.53 -5.27
C TRP A 391 -1.50 13.18 -4.23
N ARG A 392 -0.82 12.36 -3.43
CA ARG A 392 0.15 12.78 -2.41
C ARG A 392 1.57 12.60 -2.93
N LEU A 393 2.35 13.67 -3.05
CA LEU A 393 3.79 13.59 -3.37
C LEU A 393 4.52 12.82 -2.26
N SER A 394 5.05 11.64 -2.58
CA SER A 394 5.75 10.74 -1.65
C SER A 394 7.27 10.94 -1.67
N SER A 395 7.88 11.13 -2.84
CA SER A 395 9.31 11.45 -2.97
C SER A 395 9.61 12.30 -4.21
N GLU A 396 10.77 12.95 -4.21
CA GLU A 396 11.27 13.81 -5.27
C GLU A 396 12.79 13.63 -5.34
N LYS A 397 13.34 13.43 -6.54
CA LYS A 397 14.79 13.39 -6.79
C LYS A 397 15.07 13.83 -8.23
N ASP A 398 16.02 14.74 -8.42
CA ASP A 398 16.48 15.27 -9.72
C ASP A 398 15.36 15.59 -10.73
N LYS A 399 14.34 16.33 -10.30
CA LYS A 399 13.15 16.72 -11.08
C LYS A 399 12.20 15.58 -11.49
N VAL A 400 12.42 14.36 -10.97
CA VAL A 400 11.46 13.25 -11.03
C VAL A 400 10.65 13.24 -9.73
N HIS A 401 9.33 13.27 -9.85
CA HIS A 401 8.41 13.37 -8.72
C HIS A 401 7.53 12.12 -8.65
N LEU A 402 7.52 11.41 -7.52
CA LEU A 402 6.69 10.24 -7.26
C LEU A 402 5.51 10.60 -6.36
N TYR A 403 4.30 10.47 -6.90
CA TYR A 403 3.04 10.63 -6.19
C TYR A 403 2.39 9.27 -5.94
N THR A 404 1.68 9.16 -4.82
CA THR A 404 0.84 8.00 -4.47
C THR A 404 -0.59 8.44 -4.21
N LEU A 405 -1.53 7.55 -4.49
CA LEU A 405 -2.95 7.69 -4.21
C LEU A 405 -3.39 6.42 -3.49
N GLU A 406 -3.72 6.55 -2.20
CA GLU A 406 -4.23 5.45 -1.39
C GLU A 406 -5.76 5.49 -1.37
N GLN A 407 -6.39 4.40 -1.81
CA GLN A 407 -7.83 4.14 -1.69
C GLN A 407 -8.04 2.92 -0.77
N LYS A 408 -9.28 2.65 -0.32
CA LYS A 408 -9.60 1.65 0.73
C LYS A 408 -8.88 0.30 0.49
N SER A 409 -9.03 -0.28 -0.71
CA SER A 409 -8.50 -1.60 -1.08
C SER A 409 -7.24 -1.57 -1.95
N MET A 410 -6.76 -0.39 -2.38
CA MET A 410 -5.87 -0.26 -3.54
C MET A 410 -4.88 0.91 -3.46
N LEU A 411 -3.66 0.70 -3.97
CA LEU A 411 -2.63 1.72 -4.15
C LEU A 411 -2.49 2.06 -5.63
N SER A 412 -2.52 3.35 -5.98
CA SER A 412 -2.10 3.82 -7.30
C SER A 412 -0.89 4.74 -7.17
N PHE A 413 -0.07 4.80 -8.21
CA PHE A 413 1.09 5.67 -8.28
C PHE A 413 1.14 6.48 -9.57
N ARG A 414 1.80 7.62 -9.50
CA ARG A 414 2.13 8.49 -10.63
C ARG A 414 3.56 8.99 -10.51
N VAL A 415 4.37 8.79 -11.53
CA VAL A 415 5.71 9.40 -11.64
C VAL A 415 5.66 10.47 -12.73
N GLU A 416 6.19 11.66 -12.45
CA GLU A 416 6.27 12.72 -13.46
C GLU A 416 7.63 13.43 -13.53
N SER A 417 8.01 13.78 -14.76
CA SER A 417 9.23 14.52 -15.08
C SER A 417 9.02 15.36 -16.35
N GLU A 418 9.65 16.54 -16.40
CA GLU A 418 9.63 17.42 -17.58
C GLU A 418 10.88 17.18 -18.43
N VAL A 419 10.70 17.05 -19.75
CA VAL A 419 11.73 16.62 -20.71
C VAL A 419 11.79 17.59 -21.90
N ASP A 420 13.00 17.89 -22.37
CA ASP A 420 13.26 18.80 -23.49
C ASP A 420 13.00 18.13 -24.86
N VAL A 421 11.77 17.65 -25.06
CA VAL A 421 11.27 16.99 -26.26
C VAL A 421 9.81 17.43 -26.50
N PRO A 422 9.41 17.78 -27.74
CA PRO A 422 8.02 18.16 -28.06
C PRO A 422 7.03 17.04 -27.75
N ALA A 423 5.79 17.37 -27.34
CA ALA A 423 4.84 16.36 -26.85
C ALA A 423 4.46 15.32 -27.91
N HIS A 424 4.27 15.76 -29.16
CA HIS A 424 3.99 14.87 -30.29
C HIS A 424 5.15 13.87 -30.55
N ARG A 425 6.40 14.30 -30.34
CA ARG A 425 7.58 13.46 -30.55
C ARG A 425 7.75 12.47 -29.40
N ALA A 426 7.58 12.92 -28.16
CA ALA A 426 7.55 12.05 -26.99
C ALA A 426 6.44 10.98 -27.10
N PHE A 427 5.24 11.36 -27.58
CA PHE A 427 4.16 10.42 -27.88
C PHE A 427 4.59 9.37 -28.92
N SER A 428 5.15 9.78 -30.07
CA SER A 428 5.61 8.83 -31.11
C SER A 428 6.66 7.82 -30.62
N LEU A 429 7.47 8.19 -29.61
CA LEU A 429 8.54 7.37 -29.07
C LEU A 429 8.11 6.46 -27.90
N LEU A 430 7.09 6.86 -27.13
CA LEU A 430 6.53 6.07 -26.02
C LEU A 430 5.36 5.18 -26.46
N ALA A 431 4.70 5.51 -27.58
CA ALA A 431 3.65 4.69 -28.18
C ALA A 431 4.18 3.35 -28.71
N GLU A 432 5.46 3.31 -29.15
CA GLU A 432 6.11 2.09 -29.60
C GLU A 432 6.68 1.28 -28.44
N ILE A 433 5.77 0.60 -27.74
CA ILE A 433 6.05 -0.20 -26.53
C ILE A 433 7.02 -1.36 -26.84
N SER A 434 7.11 -1.81 -28.10
CA SER A 434 8.16 -2.72 -28.58
C SER A 434 9.58 -2.23 -28.27
N ASN A 435 9.80 -0.91 -28.24
CA ASN A 435 11.09 -0.28 -27.93
C ASN A 435 11.32 -0.05 -26.42
N ARG A 436 10.31 -0.26 -25.57
CA ARG A 436 10.39 -0.05 -24.11
C ARG A 436 11.51 -0.85 -23.42
N PRO A 437 11.83 -2.11 -23.80
CA PRO A 437 13.01 -2.83 -23.29
C PRO A 437 14.36 -2.11 -23.47
N SER A 438 14.48 -1.12 -24.36
CA SER A 438 15.72 -0.36 -24.55
C SER A 438 16.02 0.67 -23.45
N TRP A 439 15.04 0.96 -22.57
CA TRP A 439 15.18 1.95 -21.49
C TRP A 439 14.47 1.59 -20.18
N ASP A 440 13.51 0.65 -20.18
CA ASP A 440 12.82 0.15 -18.98
C ASP A 440 13.32 -1.25 -18.63
N THR A 441 14.13 -1.37 -17.58
CA THR A 441 14.76 -2.63 -17.15
C THR A 441 13.77 -3.66 -16.61
N HIS A 442 12.53 -3.27 -16.31
CA HIS A 442 11.47 -4.21 -15.93
C HIS A 442 10.93 -4.97 -17.14
N TYR A 443 11.02 -4.40 -18.34
CA TYR A 443 10.56 -5.00 -19.60
C TYR A 443 11.69 -5.81 -20.23
N ARG A 444 11.80 -7.11 -19.88
CA ARG A 444 12.79 -8.01 -20.51
C ARG A 444 12.50 -8.30 -21.98
N LYS A 445 11.21 -8.40 -22.34
CA LYS A 445 10.74 -8.50 -23.73
C LYS A 445 9.40 -7.80 -23.90
N CYS A 446 9.14 -7.35 -25.12
CA CYS A 446 7.83 -6.89 -25.57
C CYS A 446 7.63 -7.40 -27.00
N GLU A 447 6.61 -8.25 -27.20
CA GLU A 447 6.31 -8.95 -28.45
C GLU A 447 4.90 -8.52 -28.90
N LEU A 448 4.75 -7.97 -30.12
CA LEU A 448 3.44 -7.61 -30.66
C LEU A 448 2.68 -8.89 -31.03
N ILE A 449 1.50 -9.09 -30.43
CA ILE A 449 0.60 -10.20 -30.74
C ILE A 449 -0.25 -9.87 -31.96
N HIS A 450 -0.88 -8.70 -31.96
CA HIS A 450 -1.85 -8.27 -32.96
C HIS A 450 -2.01 -6.76 -32.93
N GLN A 451 -2.08 -6.14 -34.11
CA GLN A 451 -2.57 -4.76 -34.26
C GLN A 451 -4.09 -4.82 -34.47
N VAL A 452 -4.85 -4.10 -33.66
CA VAL A 452 -6.32 -4.08 -33.67
C VAL A 452 -6.82 -3.04 -34.67
N ASP A 453 -6.24 -1.84 -34.61
CA ASP A 453 -6.43 -0.74 -35.55
C ASP A 453 -5.17 0.17 -35.56
N ASP A 454 -5.25 1.39 -36.11
CA ASP A 454 -4.09 2.30 -36.20
C ASP A 454 -3.59 2.83 -34.84
N ASP A 455 -4.45 2.85 -33.81
CA ASP A 455 -4.20 3.40 -32.48
C ASP A 455 -4.21 2.32 -31.38
N ASP A 456 -4.75 1.12 -31.63
CA ASP A 456 -4.89 0.02 -30.66
C ASP A 456 -4.12 -1.27 -30.99
N PHE A 457 -3.41 -1.81 -29.99
CA PHE A 457 -2.41 -2.87 -30.15
C PHE A 457 -2.44 -3.86 -28.97
N LEU A 458 -2.22 -5.15 -29.24
CA LEU A 458 -2.10 -6.21 -28.24
C LEU A 458 -0.65 -6.69 -28.14
N TYR A 459 -0.07 -6.64 -26.94
CA TYR A 459 1.32 -7.02 -26.68
C TYR A 459 1.43 -8.14 -25.64
N ARG A 460 2.42 -9.02 -25.82
CA ARG A 460 2.95 -9.88 -24.76
C ARG A 460 4.19 -9.21 -24.17
N VAL A 461 4.12 -8.85 -22.89
CA VAL A 461 5.26 -8.29 -22.15
C VAL A 461 5.80 -9.35 -21.19
N VAL A 462 7.11 -9.53 -21.17
CA VAL A 462 7.80 -10.40 -20.21
C VAL A 462 8.63 -9.55 -19.25
N THR A 463 8.44 -9.77 -17.97
CA THR A 463 9.20 -9.15 -16.87
C THR A 463 9.95 -10.24 -16.10
N PRO A 464 10.92 -9.89 -15.23
CA PRO A 464 11.26 -10.76 -14.10
C PRO A 464 10.00 -11.03 -13.26
N SER A 465 10.01 -12.05 -12.40
CA SER A 465 8.99 -12.16 -11.34
C SER A 465 9.53 -11.69 -9.99
N VAL A 466 8.63 -11.21 -9.11
CA VAL A 466 8.95 -10.94 -7.69
C VAL A 466 8.58 -12.10 -6.76
N SER A 467 7.77 -13.06 -7.22
CA SER A 467 7.46 -14.24 -6.42
C SER A 467 8.61 -15.24 -6.49
N HIS A 468 9.50 -15.18 -5.49
CA HIS A 468 10.29 -16.36 -5.11
C HIS A 468 9.32 -17.52 -4.87
N GLY A 469 9.49 -18.60 -5.66
CA GLY A 469 8.57 -19.73 -5.66
C GLY A 469 8.40 -20.31 -4.25
N ALA A 470 7.17 -20.63 -3.86
CA ALA A 470 6.87 -21.12 -2.53
C ALA A 470 7.73 -22.35 -2.19
N LEU A 471 8.50 -22.25 -1.11
CA LEU A 471 9.50 -23.24 -0.70
C LEU A 471 8.80 -24.54 -0.25
N GLY A 472 8.46 -25.40 -1.22
CA GLY A 472 7.66 -26.60 -1.00
C GLY A 472 7.21 -27.36 -2.25
N SER A 473 7.32 -26.81 -3.48
CA SER A 473 7.04 -27.59 -4.70
C SER A 473 8.17 -28.60 -4.99
N PRO A 474 7.88 -29.91 -5.16
CA PRO A 474 8.90 -30.95 -5.35
C PRO A 474 9.37 -31.08 -6.81
N THR A 475 9.54 -29.97 -7.53
CA THR A 475 9.95 -29.93 -8.94
C THR A 475 11.16 -29.02 -9.12
N SER A 476 12.33 -29.61 -9.34
CA SER A 476 13.60 -28.90 -9.49
C SER A 476 13.70 -28.17 -10.83
N SER A 477 13.93 -26.86 -10.79
CA SER A 477 14.66 -26.13 -11.84
C SER A 477 16.07 -25.79 -11.35
N SER A 478 17.00 -25.56 -12.29
CA SER A 478 18.41 -25.31 -12.00
C SER A 478 18.67 -23.95 -11.35
N GLN A 479 19.69 -23.87 -10.49
CA GLN A 479 20.17 -22.62 -9.90
C GLN A 479 20.50 -21.58 -10.98
N GLY A 480 19.79 -20.45 -10.98
CA GLY A 480 20.15 -19.26 -11.77
C GLY A 480 18.97 -18.54 -12.43
N GLU A 481 17.99 -19.28 -12.96
CA GLU A 481 16.84 -18.67 -13.63
C GLU A 481 15.69 -18.44 -12.64
N GLY A 482 15.55 -17.19 -12.19
CA GLY A 482 14.36 -16.74 -11.47
C GLY A 482 13.13 -16.82 -12.37
N ILE A 483 12.00 -17.22 -11.79
CA ILE A 483 10.70 -17.34 -12.48
C ILE A 483 10.39 -16.02 -13.20
N LEU A 484 9.82 -16.11 -14.40
CA LEU A 484 9.42 -14.94 -15.19
C LEU A 484 7.92 -14.66 -15.01
N GLN A 485 7.53 -13.40 -15.19
CA GLN A 485 6.13 -13.02 -15.31
C GLN A 485 5.82 -12.61 -16.75
N ASP A 486 4.65 -12.99 -17.26
CA ASP A 486 4.14 -12.50 -18.54
C ASP A 486 2.78 -11.82 -18.39
N PHE A 487 2.61 -10.75 -19.17
CA PHE A 487 1.40 -9.94 -19.20
C PHE A 487 0.91 -9.87 -20.65
N ILE A 488 -0.38 -10.05 -20.84
CA ILE A 488 -1.07 -9.79 -22.11
C ILE A 488 -1.74 -8.43 -21.96
N LEU A 489 -1.26 -7.42 -22.70
CA LEU A 489 -1.67 -6.03 -22.54
C LEU A 489 -2.35 -5.47 -23.80
N LEU A 490 -3.51 -4.84 -23.63
CA LEU A 490 -4.09 -3.91 -24.59
C LEU A 490 -3.48 -2.52 -24.39
N ALA A 491 -2.93 -1.97 -25.46
CA ALA A 491 -2.32 -0.66 -25.53
C ALA A 491 -3.12 0.25 -26.47
N SER A 492 -3.75 1.29 -25.89
CA SER A 492 -4.63 2.23 -26.61
C SER A 492 -3.97 3.62 -26.66
N LYS A 493 -3.49 4.00 -27.84
CA LYS A 493 -2.83 5.28 -28.14
C LYS A 493 -3.92 6.31 -28.51
N ARG A 494 -3.90 7.54 -27.99
CA ARG A 494 -4.81 8.62 -28.43
C ARG A 494 -4.13 9.99 -28.40
N LYS A 495 -4.40 10.77 -29.46
CA LYS A 495 -3.99 12.18 -29.60
C LYS A 495 -4.93 13.10 -28.77
N PRO A 496 -4.51 14.33 -28.39
CA PRO A 496 -5.37 15.28 -27.68
C PRO A 496 -6.59 15.70 -28.52
N CYS A 497 -7.72 15.98 -27.86
CA CYS A 497 -8.96 16.40 -28.53
C CYS A 497 -9.05 17.93 -28.69
N GLY A 498 -8.50 18.68 -27.73
CA GLY A 498 -8.43 20.15 -27.75
C GLY A 498 -7.12 20.71 -27.20
N SER A 499 -6.96 22.02 -27.27
CA SER A 499 -5.78 22.73 -26.77
C SER A 499 -5.68 22.61 -25.24
N GLY A 500 -4.66 21.89 -24.75
CA GLY A 500 -4.44 21.64 -23.32
C GLY A 500 -4.80 20.22 -22.86
N ASP A 501 -5.40 19.39 -23.73
CA ASP A 501 -5.46 17.94 -23.49
C ASP A 501 -4.05 17.32 -23.58
N PRO A 502 -3.76 16.26 -22.80
CA PRO A 502 -2.58 15.45 -23.02
C PRO A 502 -2.80 14.42 -24.14
N TYR A 503 -1.69 13.99 -24.77
CA TYR A 503 -1.64 12.71 -25.46
C TYR A 503 -1.74 11.59 -24.41
N VAL A 504 -2.40 10.47 -24.75
CA VAL A 504 -2.65 9.35 -23.83
C VAL A 504 -2.16 8.04 -24.45
N ILE A 505 -1.49 7.19 -23.67
CA ILE A 505 -1.13 5.83 -24.03
C ILE A 505 -1.58 4.94 -22.88
N ALA A 506 -2.78 4.35 -22.97
CA ALA A 506 -3.37 3.54 -21.91
C ALA A 506 -3.01 2.06 -22.04
N LEU A 507 -2.74 1.40 -20.91
CA LEU A 507 -2.30 0.02 -20.80
C LEU A 507 -3.19 -0.73 -19.80
N ARG A 508 -3.75 -1.87 -20.20
CA ARG A 508 -4.47 -2.78 -19.29
C ARG A 508 -4.32 -4.23 -19.70
N SER A 509 -4.48 -5.15 -18.76
CA SER A 509 -4.48 -6.58 -19.08
C SER A 509 -5.77 -7.04 -19.73
N VAL A 510 -5.63 -7.96 -20.69
CA VAL A 510 -6.75 -8.68 -21.32
C VAL A 510 -6.44 -10.17 -21.41
N SER A 511 -7.45 -11.03 -21.34
CA SER A 511 -7.30 -12.47 -21.47
C SER A 511 -7.59 -12.92 -22.91
N LEU A 512 -6.59 -13.54 -23.54
CA LEU A 512 -6.65 -14.08 -24.91
C LEU A 512 -6.67 -15.62 -24.87
N PRO A 513 -7.68 -16.30 -25.45
CA PRO A 513 -7.69 -17.77 -25.56
C PRO A 513 -6.51 -18.35 -26.34
N THR A 514 -5.90 -17.56 -27.23
CA THR A 514 -4.68 -17.93 -27.98
C THR A 514 -3.39 -17.81 -27.17
N HIS A 515 -3.42 -17.11 -26.02
CA HIS A 515 -2.27 -16.87 -25.16
C HIS A 515 -2.61 -17.20 -23.69
N PRO A 516 -2.92 -18.48 -23.37
CA PRO A 516 -3.15 -18.91 -21.99
C PRO A 516 -1.89 -18.71 -21.12
N PRO A 517 -1.99 -18.87 -19.79
CA PRO A 517 -0.82 -19.05 -18.94
C PRO A 517 0.03 -20.22 -19.45
N THR A 518 1.36 -20.09 -19.40
CA THR A 518 2.30 -21.10 -19.93
C THR A 518 3.25 -21.56 -18.84
N GLU A 519 3.59 -22.86 -18.84
CA GLU A 519 4.54 -23.40 -17.85
C GLU A 519 5.88 -22.65 -17.92
N GLY A 520 6.38 -22.22 -16.77
CA GLY A 520 7.55 -21.34 -16.64
C GLY A 520 7.26 -19.84 -16.55
N TYR A 521 6.03 -19.38 -16.84
CA TYR A 521 5.61 -17.99 -16.71
C TYR A 521 4.42 -17.84 -15.74
N ASN A 522 4.59 -17.03 -14.71
CA ASN A 522 3.47 -16.56 -13.90
C ASN A 522 2.70 -15.51 -14.72
N ARG A 523 1.43 -15.77 -15.05
CA ARG A 523 0.57 -14.77 -15.70
C ARG A 523 0.27 -13.65 -14.70
N GLY A 524 0.69 -12.42 -15.00
CA GLY A 524 0.37 -11.23 -14.22
C GLY A 524 -0.73 -10.39 -14.86
N GLU A 525 -1.37 -9.54 -14.07
CA GLU A 525 -2.42 -8.64 -14.52
C GLU A 525 -2.14 -7.17 -14.13
N VAL A 526 -2.63 -6.22 -14.92
CA VAL A 526 -2.57 -4.78 -14.66
C VAL A 526 -3.94 -4.17 -14.95
N LEU A 527 -4.58 -3.59 -13.93
CA LEU A 527 -5.95 -3.06 -14.06
C LEU A 527 -6.00 -1.78 -14.91
N CYS A 528 -5.10 -0.83 -14.63
CA CYS A 528 -4.87 0.35 -15.46
C CYS A 528 -3.42 0.84 -15.26
N ALA A 529 -2.75 1.20 -16.35
CA ALA A 529 -1.47 1.89 -16.35
C ALA A 529 -1.31 2.72 -17.63
N GLY A 530 -0.19 3.42 -17.77
CA GLY A 530 0.18 4.08 -19.02
C GLY A 530 0.65 5.51 -18.84
N PHE A 531 0.73 6.24 -19.95
CA PHE A 531 1.31 7.58 -20.00
C PHE A 531 0.28 8.65 -20.33
N THR A 532 0.43 9.83 -19.71
CA THR A 532 -0.09 11.08 -20.27
C THR A 532 1.08 12.03 -20.55
N ILE A 533 1.04 12.70 -21.70
CA ILE A 533 2.11 13.59 -22.17
C ILE A 533 1.48 14.92 -22.51
N LEU A 534 1.85 15.96 -21.77
CA LEU A 534 1.33 17.32 -21.95
C LEU A 534 2.43 18.23 -22.49
N GLU A 535 2.13 19.06 -23.48
CA GLU A 535 3.07 20.06 -23.98
C GLU A 535 3.20 21.22 -22.99
N THR A 536 4.44 21.60 -22.67
CA THR A 536 4.73 22.72 -21.77
C THR A 536 5.43 23.86 -22.53
N LYS A 537 5.89 24.88 -21.80
CA LYS A 537 6.52 26.05 -22.43
C LYS A 537 7.83 25.65 -23.10
N ASN A 538 8.24 26.43 -24.10
CA ASN A 538 9.51 26.28 -24.82
C ASN A 538 9.69 24.93 -25.56
N ASN A 539 8.61 24.31 -26.05
CA ASN A 539 8.66 23.07 -26.85
C ASN A 539 9.17 21.85 -26.06
N MET A 540 8.96 21.88 -24.74
CA MET A 540 9.20 20.79 -23.78
C MET A 540 7.89 20.00 -23.55
N SER A 541 7.98 18.85 -22.89
CA SER A 541 6.80 18.09 -22.46
C SER A 541 6.91 17.56 -21.04
N LEU A 542 5.79 17.59 -20.32
CA LEU A 542 5.62 16.98 -19.02
C LEU A 542 5.07 15.57 -19.20
N ILE A 543 5.90 14.59 -18.86
CA ILE A 543 5.61 13.17 -19.04
C ILE A 543 5.18 12.60 -17.69
N ARG A 544 4.01 11.97 -17.65
CA ARG A 544 3.44 11.31 -16.48
C ARG A 544 3.21 9.84 -16.78
N TYR A 545 3.76 8.95 -15.98
CA TYR A 545 3.37 7.53 -15.98
C TYR A 545 2.46 7.27 -14.78
N TYR A 546 1.38 6.55 -15.01
CA TYR A 546 0.44 6.10 -13.98
C TYR A 546 0.41 4.58 -13.95
N ASN A 547 0.14 4.01 -12.78
CA ASN A 547 -0.19 2.60 -12.63
C ASN A 547 -1.02 2.38 -11.36
N GLN A 548 -2.07 1.59 -11.52
CA GLN A 548 -3.00 1.15 -10.50
C GLN A 548 -2.52 -0.22 -10.01
N ALA A 549 -1.78 -0.24 -8.89
CA ALA A 549 -0.91 -1.36 -8.55
C ALA A 549 -1.70 -2.67 -8.35
N SER A 550 -1.33 -3.69 -9.11
CA SER A 550 -1.73 -5.08 -8.91
C SER A 550 -0.75 -5.79 -7.97
N PRO A 551 -1.12 -6.95 -7.38
CA PRO A 551 -0.22 -7.70 -6.48
C PRO A 551 1.13 -8.08 -7.10
N GLU A 552 1.21 -8.15 -8.44
CA GLU A 552 2.42 -8.47 -9.19
C GLU A 552 3.34 -7.25 -9.38
N VAL A 553 2.76 -6.06 -9.50
CA VAL A 553 3.49 -4.79 -9.69
C VAL A 553 3.82 -4.12 -8.36
N LEU A 554 2.98 -4.30 -7.34
CA LEU A 554 3.12 -3.67 -6.03
C LEU A 554 4.51 -3.88 -5.39
N PRO A 555 5.13 -5.08 -5.40
CA PRO A 555 6.43 -5.29 -4.76
C PRO A 555 7.59 -4.52 -5.40
N TYR A 556 7.50 -4.21 -6.71
CA TYR A 556 8.47 -3.38 -7.42
C TYR A 556 8.44 -1.91 -7.00
N ILE A 557 7.28 -1.41 -6.56
CA ILE A 557 7.14 -0.01 -6.17
C ILE A 557 7.06 0.22 -4.67
N SER A 558 6.60 -0.74 -3.86
CA SER A 558 6.59 -0.55 -2.41
C SER A 558 8.01 -0.40 -1.84
N THR A 559 9.04 -0.93 -2.52
CA THR A 559 10.47 -0.59 -2.30
C THR A 559 10.75 0.90 -2.51
N ASP A 560 10.41 1.45 -3.67
CA ASP A 560 10.66 2.86 -4.05
C ASP A 560 9.78 3.86 -3.25
N ILE A 561 8.53 3.51 -2.92
CA ILE A 561 7.63 4.30 -2.05
C ILE A 561 8.08 4.26 -0.59
N ALA A 562 8.65 3.15 -0.13
CA ALA A 562 9.28 3.10 1.18
C ALA A 562 10.55 3.97 1.18
N GLY A 563 11.42 3.79 0.17
CA GLY A 563 12.73 4.44 0.04
C GLY A 563 13.92 3.47 0.07
N LEU A 564 13.69 2.18 -0.16
CA LEU A 564 14.73 1.11 -0.19
C LEU A 564 15.48 1.02 -1.53
N SER A 565 14.93 1.65 -2.57
CA SER A 565 15.41 1.57 -3.95
C SER A 565 15.30 2.94 -4.63
N SER A 566 15.83 3.00 -5.84
CA SER A 566 15.65 4.10 -6.80
C SER A 566 15.30 3.55 -8.19
N SER A 567 14.67 2.38 -8.27
CA SER A 567 14.39 1.61 -9.50
C SER A 567 13.49 2.37 -10.48
N PHE A 568 12.34 2.87 -10.01
CA PHE A 568 11.45 3.71 -10.81
C PHE A 568 12.09 5.05 -11.18
N TYR A 569 12.91 5.63 -10.30
CA TYR A 569 13.67 6.86 -10.59
C TYR A 569 14.68 6.64 -11.73
N HIS A 570 15.54 5.61 -11.65
CA HIS A 570 16.51 5.29 -12.71
C HIS A 570 15.81 4.93 -14.03
N THR A 571 14.67 4.26 -13.97
CA THR A 571 13.83 3.97 -15.14
C THR A 571 13.31 5.26 -15.80
N PHE A 572 12.86 6.24 -15.01
CA PHE A 572 12.42 7.54 -15.53
C PHE A 572 13.57 8.39 -16.08
N CYS A 573 14.75 8.33 -15.47
CA CYS A 573 15.96 8.96 -16.01
C CYS A 573 16.37 8.31 -17.34
N SER A 574 16.32 6.98 -17.45
CA SER A 574 16.58 6.25 -18.70
C SER A 574 15.56 6.59 -19.80
N CYS A 575 14.27 6.70 -19.44
CA CYS A 575 13.22 7.20 -20.34
C CYS A 575 13.53 8.62 -20.85
N SER A 576 13.82 9.55 -19.94
CA SER A 576 14.13 10.95 -20.29
C SER A 576 15.39 11.06 -21.18
N GLN A 577 16.41 10.22 -20.92
CA GLN A 577 17.59 10.10 -21.79
C GLN A 577 17.25 9.50 -23.16
N TYR A 578 16.46 8.43 -23.22
CA TYR A 578 16.01 7.81 -24.47
C TYR A 578 15.26 8.79 -25.36
N LEU A 579 14.33 9.57 -24.78
CA LEU A 579 13.57 10.58 -25.51
C LEU A 579 14.46 11.73 -25.98
N THR A 580 15.34 12.25 -25.12
CA THR A 580 16.27 13.33 -25.49
C THR A 580 17.23 12.90 -26.60
N ARG A 581 17.74 11.65 -26.57
CA ARG A 581 18.56 11.07 -27.65
C ARG A 581 17.81 10.94 -28.98
N ASN A 582 16.51 10.63 -28.95
CA ASN A 582 15.68 10.41 -30.13
C ASN A 582 14.87 11.66 -30.58
N ARG A 583 15.18 12.84 -30.02
CA ARG A 583 14.51 14.12 -30.30
C ARG A 583 14.51 14.48 -31.78
N GLN A 584 15.60 14.20 -32.49
CA GLN A 584 15.78 14.50 -33.91
C GLN A 584 16.21 13.23 -34.63
N ASN A 585 15.31 12.64 -35.43
CA ASN A 585 15.65 11.61 -36.40
C ASN A 585 14.89 11.87 -37.70
N VAL A 586 15.49 12.74 -38.51
CA VAL A 586 15.54 12.77 -39.98
C VAL A 586 14.32 12.29 -40.78
N THR A 587 13.71 13.23 -41.50
CA THR A 587 13.09 12.98 -42.82
C THR A 587 13.76 13.91 -43.84
N SER A 588 14.92 13.50 -44.36
CA SER A 588 15.73 14.28 -45.33
C SER A 588 15.55 13.78 -46.77
N GLU A 589 14.31 13.62 -47.22
CA GLU A 589 13.98 13.22 -48.60
C GLU A 589 13.06 14.22 -49.35
N GLU A 590 12.47 15.22 -48.67
CA GLU A 590 11.60 16.23 -49.30
C GLU A 590 12.16 17.67 -49.24
N GLN A 591 13.43 17.90 -49.61
CA GLN A 591 13.92 19.25 -49.99
C GLN A 591 15.30 19.28 -50.69
N THR A 592 15.38 18.75 -51.91
CA THR A 592 16.51 19.00 -52.85
C THR A 592 16.03 19.40 -54.25
N GLY A 593 14.98 20.21 -54.32
CA GLY A 593 14.53 20.88 -55.54
C GLY A 593 14.84 22.39 -55.52
N GLN A 594 15.66 22.86 -56.48
CA GLN A 594 16.10 24.26 -56.65
C GLN A 594 17.05 24.76 -55.51
N TYR A 595 18.14 25.48 -55.73
CA TYR A 595 18.67 26.21 -56.89
C TYR A 595 20.19 26.05 -57.03
N GLN A 596 20.69 25.97 -58.27
CA GLN A 596 21.97 26.56 -58.65
C GLN A 596 21.77 27.39 -59.91
N ALA A 597 22.26 28.63 -59.91
CA ALA A 597 22.14 29.57 -61.02
C ALA A 597 23.53 30.03 -61.46
N THR A 598 23.87 29.76 -62.71
CA THR A 598 25.05 30.29 -63.41
C THR A 598 24.66 30.64 -64.83
N ASN A 599 24.88 31.89 -65.23
CA ASN A 599 24.61 32.36 -66.59
C ASN A 599 25.55 31.70 -67.60
N THR A 600 25.05 31.37 -68.80
CA THR A 600 25.41 32.11 -70.04
C THR A 600 24.56 31.65 -71.23
N ASP A 601 24.27 32.62 -72.10
CA ASP A 601 23.96 32.53 -73.53
C ASP A 601 22.70 31.77 -74.03
N SER A 602 22.16 32.30 -75.13
CA SER A 602 21.02 31.80 -75.90
C SER A 602 21.48 31.49 -77.34
N PRO A 603 20.71 30.75 -78.16
CA PRO A 603 19.69 31.44 -78.96
C PRO A 603 18.44 30.62 -79.41
N THR A 604 17.43 31.37 -79.89
CA THR A 604 16.45 31.05 -80.97
C THR A 604 15.40 29.91 -80.86
N CYS A 605 14.17 30.30 -81.24
CA CYS A 605 13.10 29.50 -81.88
C CYS A 605 12.38 28.40 -81.06
N GLU A 606 11.08 28.09 -81.25
CA GLU A 606 10.06 28.68 -82.16
C GLU A 606 8.60 28.59 -81.61
N THR A 607 7.60 28.83 -82.47
CA THR A 607 6.20 29.17 -82.18
C THR A 607 5.21 27.99 -82.03
N GLN A 608 3.94 28.35 -81.74
CA GLN A 608 2.67 27.58 -81.76
C GLN A 608 2.19 27.02 -80.39
N VAL A 609 0.95 27.20 -79.86
CA VAL A 609 -0.40 27.71 -80.27
C VAL A 609 -1.47 26.60 -80.28
N ASP A 610 -2.64 26.92 -79.68
CA ASP A 610 -3.94 26.20 -79.68
C ASP A 610 -4.05 24.82 -78.98
N ALA A 611 -5.22 24.29 -78.57
CA ALA A 611 -6.52 24.87 -78.13
C ALA A 611 -7.46 23.73 -77.58
N LEU A 612 -8.75 24.03 -77.33
CA LEU A 612 -9.91 23.10 -77.08
C LEU A 612 -10.03 22.54 -75.65
N SER A 613 -10.99 22.96 -74.80
CA SER A 613 -12.47 22.75 -74.78
C SER A 613 -12.88 21.33 -74.30
N VAL A 614 -13.37 21.11 -73.07
CA VAL A 614 -14.63 21.54 -72.41
C VAL A 614 -15.88 20.72 -72.81
N ALA A 615 -16.34 19.92 -71.84
CA ALA A 615 -17.69 19.38 -71.57
C ALA A 615 -18.43 18.48 -72.59
N LEU A 616 -18.96 17.33 -72.10
CA LEU A 616 -20.42 17.10 -72.01
C LEU A 616 -20.82 15.91 -71.10
N HIS A 617 -22.08 15.94 -70.67
CA HIS A 617 -22.87 14.95 -69.92
C HIS A 617 -23.28 13.72 -70.80
N SER A 618 -23.83 12.58 -70.36
CA SER A 618 -24.05 11.90 -69.05
C SER A 618 -24.41 10.39 -69.35
N THR A 619 -25.17 9.53 -68.63
CA THR A 619 -26.14 9.60 -67.50
C THR A 619 -26.40 8.19 -66.91
N GLN A 620 -26.94 8.13 -65.69
CA GLN A 620 -27.84 7.09 -65.10
C GLN A 620 -27.64 5.59 -65.41
N LEU A 621 -27.43 4.82 -64.35
CA LEU A 621 -28.56 4.10 -63.71
C LEU A 621 -28.38 4.11 -62.18
#